data_AF-A0A8T3U6S7-F1
#
_entry.id   AF-A0A8T3U6S7-F1
#
_cell.length_a   1.000
_cell.length_b   1.000
_cell.length_c   1.000
_cell.angle_alpha   90.00
_cell.angle_beta   90.00
_cell.angle_gamma   90.00
#
_symmetry.space_group_name_H-M   'P 1'
#
loop_
_entity.id
_entity.type
_entity.pdbx_description
1 polymer ?
#
loop_
_entity_poly.entity_id
_entity_poly.type
_entity_poly.pdbx_seq_one_letter_code
_entity_poly.pdbx_strand_id
1 'polypeptide(L)'
;MKALILKIITIITLMIMLFTISANIYIVKAAERLSPRESTTDLERVRAFYPSIARKVDELKRKHPSWKFEFINTGYTFEQMTRAQFGEGRGLNNSYAPINLIESYGGKYFSDAWIDQARAHIGFDANTASKRWQAPSLNAIKYMMDPRTYLNENNIFTFMSLQGSNKFSEARSKEIVASVLAGTKNAGREGAVYNVSREVDIDLLELATKLKQEGGLEPQLGINAYNPLNIGATGHRN
;
A
#
# COMPACT_ATOMS: atom_id res chain seq x y z
N MET A 1 -64.69 -16.91 -18.42
CA MET A 1 -63.79 -17.43 -17.36
C MET A 1 -62.45 -17.93 -17.92
N LYS A 2 -62.43 -18.91 -18.85
CA LYS A 2 -61.18 -19.44 -19.45
C LYS A 2 -60.26 -18.38 -20.09
N ALA A 3 -60.82 -17.45 -20.87
CA ALA A 3 -60.02 -16.38 -21.50
C ALA A 3 -59.41 -15.38 -20.50
N LEU A 4 -60.07 -15.14 -19.37
CA LEU A 4 -59.56 -14.28 -18.30
C LEU A 4 -58.40 -14.97 -17.57
N ILE A 5 -58.56 -16.25 -17.26
CA ILE A 5 -57.52 -17.10 -16.65
C ILE A 5 -56.28 -17.15 -17.57
N LEU A 6 -56.47 -17.32 -18.89
CA LEU A 6 -55.36 -17.36 -19.84
C LEU A 6 -54.59 -16.03 -19.90
N LYS A 7 -55.29 -14.89 -19.85
CA LYS A 7 -54.66 -13.55 -19.78
C LYS A 7 -53.83 -13.37 -18.51
N ILE A 8 -54.37 -13.79 -17.35
CA ILE A 8 -53.67 -13.70 -16.06
C ILE A 8 -52.40 -14.56 -16.07
N ILE A 9 -52.50 -15.80 -16.56
CA ILE A 9 -51.33 -16.70 -16.71
C ILE A 9 -50.28 -16.05 -17.61
N THR A 10 -50.67 -15.47 -18.75
CA THR A 10 -49.74 -14.83 -19.69
C THR A 10 -48.99 -13.66 -19.05
N ILE A 11 -49.69 -12.81 -18.29
CA ILE A 11 -49.07 -11.67 -17.56
C ILE A 11 -48.07 -12.16 -16.51
N ILE A 12 -48.44 -13.16 -15.71
CA ILE A 12 -47.56 -13.74 -14.69
C ILE A 12 -46.29 -14.31 -15.34
N THR A 13 -46.44 -15.01 -16.47
CA THR A 13 -45.30 -15.60 -17.20
C THR A 13 -44.35 -14.52 -17.72
N LEU A 14 -44.88 -13.40 -18.23
CA LEU A 14 -44.09 -12.23 -18.67
C LEU A 14 -43.36 -11.56 -17.50
N MET A 15 -44.01 -11.41 -16.34
CA MET A 15 -43.35 -10.84 -15.15
C MET A 15 -42.22 -11.72 -14.63
N ILE A 16 -42.40 -13.05 -14.63
CA ILE A 16 -41.34 -14.00 -14.25
C ILE A 16 -40.16 -13.90 -15.24
N MET A 17 -40.42 -13.81 -16.55
CA MET A 17 -39.34 -13.59 -17.53
C MET A 17 -38.58 -12.28 -17.28
N LEU A 18 -39.27 -11.16 -17.06
CA LEU A 18 -38.63 -9.87 -16.76
C LEU A 18 -37.80 -9.92 -15.47
N PHE A 19 -38.32 -10.60 -14.44
CA PHE A 19 -37.60 -10.79 -13.18
C PHE A 19 -36.35 -11.66 -13.35
N THR A 20 -36.43 -12.75 -14.11
CA THR A 20 -35.26 -13.61 -14.38
C THR A 20 -34.20 -12.93 -15.22
N ILE A 21 -34.59 -12.15 -16.24
CA ILE A 21 -33.65 -11.36 -17.06
C ILE A 21 -32.91 -10.32 -16.20
N SER A 22 -33.65 -9.58 -15.36
CA SER A 22 -33.04 -8.58 -14.46
C SER A 22 -32.14 -9.21 -13.40
N ALA A 23 -32.52 -10.36 -12.83
CA ALA A 23 -31.67 -11.12 -11.91
C ALA A 23 -30.39 -11.61 -12.61
N ASN A 24 -30.48 -12.11 -13.84
CA ASN A 24 -29.31 -12.54 -14.61
C ASN A 24 -28.37 -11.38 -14.95
N ILE A 25 -28.89 -10.21 -15.34
CA ILE A 25 -28.08 -9.00 -15.56
C ILE A 25 -27.37 -8.58 -14.27
N TYR A 26 -28.05 -8.64 -13.12
CA TYR A 26 -27.44 -8.36 -11.83
C TYR A 26 -26.31 -9.33 -11.50
N ILE A 27 -26.52 -10.64 -11.72
CA ILE A 27 -25.49 -11.66 -11.50
C ILE A 27 -24.28 -11.45 -12.43
N VAL A 28 -24.50 -11.13 -13.71
CA VAL A 28 -23.41 -10.83 -14.67
C VAL A 28 -22.64 -9.59 -14.26
N LYS A 29 -23.31 -8.49 -13.86
CA LYS A 29 -22.63 -7.30 -13.32
C LYS A 29 -21.91 -7.61 -12.01
N ALA A 30 -22.44 -8.48 -11.16
CA ALA A 30 -21.74 -8.94 -9.96
C ALA A 30 -20.56 -9.87 -10.27
N ALA A 31 -20.56 -10.52 -11.44
CA ALA A 31 -19.48 -11.34 -11.96
C ALA A 31 -18.39 -10.53 -12.68
N GLU A 32 -18.64 -9.27 -13.08
CA GLU A 32 -17.63 -8.30 -13.55
C GLU A 32 -16.72 -7.76 -12.44
N ARG A 33 -16.66 -8.41 -11.27
CA ARG A 33 -15.59 -8.15 -10.29
C ARG A 33 -14.25 -8.26 -10.99
N LEU A 34 -13.29 -7.42 -10.61
CA LEU A 34 -11.91 -7.62 -11.04
C LEU A 34 -11.54 -9.06 -10.72
N SER A 35 -11.05 -9.80 -11.69
CA SER A 35 -10.52 -11.14 -11.47
C SER A 35 -9.31 -11.03 -10.54
N PRO A 36 -8.98 -12.08 -9.79
CA PRO A 36 -7.74 -12.11 -9.01
C PRO A 36 -6.54 -11.74 -9.90
N ARG A 37 -5.72 -10.80 -9.45
CA ARG A 37 -4.55 -10.23 -10.14
C ARG A 37 -4.86 -9.37 -11.38
N GLU A 38 -6.12 -9.07 -11.64
CA GLU A 38 -6.52 -8.11 -12.67
C GLU A 38 -6.31 -6.66 -12.17
N SER A 39 -5.92 -5.77 -13.09
CA SER A 39 -5.93 -4.33 -12.87
C SER A 39 -6.91 -3.61 -13.80
N THR A 40 -7.38 -2.43 -13.39
CA THR A 40 -8.22 -1.57 -14.21
C THR A 40 -7.98 -0.10 -13.92
N THR A 41 -8.21 0.75 -14.91
CA THR A 41 -8.31 2.21 -14.73
C THR A 41 -9.75 2.71 -14.68
N ASP A 42 -10.73 1.82 -14.88
CA ASP A 42 -12.16 2.14 -14.84
C ASP A 42 -12.66 2.29 -13.40
N LEU A 43 -12.91 3.53 -13.02
CA LEU A 43 -13.38 3.89 -11.68
C LEU A 43 -14.83 3.47 -11.44
N GLU A 44 -15.68 3.41 -12.47
CA GLU A 44 -17.08 3.00 -12.29
C GLU A 44 -17.19 1.50 -12.00
N ARG A 45 -16.34 0.69 -12.63
CA ARG A 45 -16.19 -0.73 -12.28
C ARG A 45 -15.75 -0.89 -10.82
N VAL A 46 -14.82 -0.07 -10.35
CA VAL A 46 -14.37 -0.10 -8.94
C VAL A 46 -15.48 0.36 -7.99
N ARG A 47 -16.26 1.38 -8.38
CA ARG A 47 -17.38 1.91 -7.59
C ARG A 47 -18.43 0.85 -7.27
N ALA A 48 -18.68 -0.07 -8.20
CA ALA A 48 -19.65 -1.15 -8.02
C ALA A 48 -19.30 -2.10 -6.86
N PHE A 49 -18.01 -2.28 -6.54
CA PHE A 49 -17.55 -3.26 -5.54
C PHE A 49 -16.86 -2.62 -4.33
N TYR A 50 -16.20 -1.48 -4.52
CA TYR A 50 -15.45 -0.76 -3.51
C TYR A 50 -15.84 0.73 -3.47
N PRO A 51 -17.12 1.06 -3.19
CA PRO A 51 -17.63 2.42 -3.28
C PRO A 51 -16.91 3.41 -2.34
N SER A 52 -16.36 2.93 -1.21
CA SER A 52 -15.57 3.77 -0.29
C SER A 52 -14.19 4.14 -0.83
N ILE A 53 -13.56 3.26 -1.62
CA ILE A 53 -12.31 3.57 -2.33
C ILE A 53 -12.62 4.53 -3.48
N ALA A 54 -13.65 4.23 -4.28
CA ALA A 54 -14.02 5.05 -5.43
C ALA A 54 -14.30 6.51 -5.04
N ARG A 55 -15.06 6.72 -3.95
CA ARG A 55 -15.36 8.07 -3.43
C ARG A 55 -14.09 8.87 -3.08
N LYS A 56 -13.12 8.24 -2.41
CA LYS A 56 -11.85 8.90 -2.07
C LYS A 56 -11.04 9.25 -3.32
N VAL A 57 -11.09 8.39 -4.34
CA VAL A 57 -10.43 8.69 -5.63
C VAL A 57 -11.16 9.79 -6.40
N ASP A 58 -12.49 9.87 -6.38
CA ASP A 58 -13.22 11.00 -6.99
C ASP A 58 -12.78 12.34 -6.38
N GLU A 59 -12.66 12.40 -5.05
CA GLU A 59 -12.19 13.59 -4.35
C GLU A 59 -10.78 14.02 -4.80
N LEU A 60 -9.87 13.05 -4.95
CA LEU A 60 -8.51 13.29 -5.45
C LEU A 60 -8.50 13.71 -6.92
N LYS A 61 -9.26 13.03 -7.79
CA LYS A 61 -9.38 13.39 -9.22
C LYS A 61 -9.95 14.79 -9.42
N ARG A 62 -10.89 15.22 -8.58
CA ARG A 62 -11.45 16.58 -8.63
C ARG A 62 -10.40 17.64 -8.30
N LYS A 63 -9.50 17.36 -7.36
CA LYS A 63 -8.39 18.26 -6.99
C LYS A 63 -7.23 18.18 -7.98
N HIS A 64 -6.97 16.99 -8.51
CA HIS A 64 -5.87 16.67 -9.42
C HIS A 64 -6.36 15.94 -10.68
N PRO A 65 -6.96 16.65 -11.65
CA PRO A 65 -7.56 16.03 -12.83
C PRO A 65 -6.55 15.28 -13.72
N SER A 66 -5.26 15.59 -13.61
CA SER A 66 -4.19 14.94 -14.37
C SER A 66 -3.70 13.62 -13.77
N TRP A 67 -4.10 13.29 -12.53
CA TRP A 67 -3.68 12.07 -11.87
C TRP A 67 -4.39 10.85 -12.46
N LYS A 68 -3.59 9.82 -12.74
CA LYS A 68 -4.06 8.54 -13.27
C LYS A 68 -4.03 7.51 -12.15
N PHE A 69 -5.12 6.77 -12.02
CA PHE A 69 -5.28 5.74 -11.00
C PHE A 69 -5.44 4.39 -11.69
N GLU A 70 -4.68 3.41 -11.20
CA GLU A 70 -4.83 2.01 -11.53
C GLU A 70 -5.23 1.27 -10.26
N PHE A 71 -6.21 0.38 -10.39
CA PHE A 71 -6.75 -0.40 -9.29
C PHE A 71 -6.40 -1.86 -9.52
N ILE A 72 -5.73 -2.48 -8.56
CA ILE A 72 -5.25 -3.86 -8.66
C ILE A 72 -6.05 -4.72 -7.69
N ASN A 73 -6.68 -5.77 -8.19
CA ASN A 73 -7.22 -6.82 -7.33
C ASN A 73 -6.09 -7.80 -6.99
N THR A 74 -5.68 -7.85 -5.73
CA THR A 74 -4.62 -8.77 -5.28
C THR A 74 -5.02 -10.25 -5.34
N GLY A 75 -6.32 -10.55 -5.42
CA GLY A 75 -6.86 -11.90 -5.33
C GLY A 75 -7.02 -12.42 -3.90
N TYR A 76 -6.68 -11.61 -2.89
CA TYR A 76 -6.83 -11.94 -1.48
C TYR A 76 -7.87 -11.06 -0.81
N THR A 77 -8.61 -11.63 0.14
CA THR A 77 -9.48 -10.83 1.00
C THR A 77 -8.66 -10.01 1.99
N PHE A 78 -9.20 -8.87 2.41
CA PHE A 78 -8.57 -8.03 3.44
C PHE A 78 -8.31 -8.79 4.75
N GLU A 79 -9.23 -9.68 5.14
CA GLU A 79 -9.08 -10.50 6.35
C GLU A 79 -7.92 -11.50 6.21
N GLN A 80 -7.79 -12.17 5.06
CA GLN A 80 -6.66 -13.07 4.80
C GLN A 80 -5.32 -12.35 4.88
N MET A 81 -5.22 -11.19 4.22
CA MET A 81 -3.97 -10.41 4.21
C MET A 81 -3.60 -9.87 5.60
N THR A 82 -4.57 -9.35 6.35
CA THR A 82 -4.33 -8.78 7.68
C THR A 82 -3.99 -9.85 8.72
N ARG A 83 -4.63 -11.03 8.67
CA ARG A 83 -4.27 -12.18 9.51
C ARG A 83 -2.90 -12.74 9.16
N ALA A 84 -2.57 -12.80 7.87
CA ALA A 84 -1.25 -13.20 7.42
C ALA A 84 -0.18 -12.24 7.97
N GLN A 85 -0.39 -10.92 7.87
CA GLN A 85 0.53 -9.91 8.41
C GLN A 85 0.56 -9.85 9.95
N PHE A 86 -0.53 -10.25 10.62
CA PHE A 86 -0.54 -10.45 12.06
C PHE A 86 0.32 -11.63 12.51
N GLY A 87 0.64 -12.55 11.61
CA GLY A 87 1.36 -13.77 11.94
C GLY A 87 0.49 -14.77 12.69
N GLU A 88 -0.80 -14.86 12.35
CA GLU A 88 -1.69 -15.90 12.87
C GLU A 88 -1.06 -17.28 12.64
N GLY A 89 -0.99 -18.10 13.70
CA GLY A 89 -0.35 -19.42 13.67
C GLY A 89 1.17 -19.46 13.93
N ARG A 90 1.87 -18.32 14.09
CA ARG A 90 3.32 -18.27 14.34
C ARG A 90 3.75 -18.39 15.82
N GLY A 91 2.83 -18.66 16.73
CA GLY A 91 3.09 -18.74 18.17
C GLY A 91 3.27 -17.37 18.86
N LEU A 92 3.62 -17.38 20.15
CA LEU A 92 3.72 -16.17 21.00
C LEU A 92 5.16 -15.81 21.42
N ASN A 93 6.18 -16.38 20.77
CA ASN A 93 7.59 -16.18 21.14
C ASN A 93 8.29 -15.10 20.28
N ASN A 94 9.45 -14.63 20.74
CA ASN A 94 10.25 -13.56 20.11
C ASN A 94 11.07 -13.98 18.89
N SER A 95 11.16 -15.28 18.58
CA SER A 95 12.08 -15.79 17.57
C SER A 95 11.48 -15.75 16.17
N TYR A 96 10.14 -15.85 16.05
CA TYR A 96 9.45 -15.92 14.75
C TYR A 96 8.12 -15.15 14.68
N ALA A 97 7.63 -14.60 15.80
CA ALA A 97 6.47 -13.73 15.87
C ALA A 97 6.85 -12.46 16.64
N PRO A 98 6.37 -11.27 16.25
CA PRO A 98 5.46 -10.93 15.15
C PRO A 98 6.19 -10.73 13.81
N ILE A 99 5.41 -10.65 12.72
CA ILE A 99 5.94 -10.28 11.39
C ILE A 99 6.20 -8.78 11.29
N ASN A 100 5.43 -7.97 12.02
CA ASN A 100 5.46 -6.53 12.01
C ASN A 100 5.72 -6.01 13.42
N LEU A 101 6.38 -4.85 13.54
CA LEU A 101 6.66 -4.19 14.82
C LEU A 101 6.14 -2.75 14.81
N ILE A 102 5.72 -2.26 15.98
CA ILE A 102 5.39 -0.87 16.22
C ILE A 102 6.28 -0.30 17.33
N GLU A 103 6.63 0.97 17.20
CA GLU A 103 7.46 1.67 18.18
C GLU A 103 6.59 2.27 19.29
N SER A 104 6.24 1.50 20.32
CA SER A 104 5.27 1.90 21.35
C SER A 104 5.87 2.34 22.68
N TYR A 105 7.14 2.03 22.98
CA TYR A 105 7.75 2.27 24.29
C TYR A 105 6.83 1.86 25.45
N GLY A 106 6.33 0.62 25.41
CA GLY A 106 5.44 0.09 26.43
C GLY A 106 4.06 0.75 26.49
N GLY A 107 3.53 1.25 25.38
CA GLY A 107 2.21 1.92 25.30
C GLY A 107 2.24 3.44 25.48
N LYS A 108 3.43 4.04 25.49
CA LYS A 108 3.60 5.50 25.67
C LYS A 108 3.20 6.31 24.44
N TYR A 109 3.61 5.88 23.24
CA TYR A 109 3.37 6.65 22.00
C TYR A 109 2.18 6.17 21.19
N PHE A 110 1.84 4.88 21.34
CA PHE A 110 0.64 4.29 20.76
C PHE A 110 -0.25 3.80 21.90
N SER A 111 -1.56 3.99 21.77
CA SER A 111 -2.50 3.50 22.77
C SER A 111 -2.41 1.98 22.91
N ASP A 112 -2.79 1.45 24.07
CA ASP A 112 -2.77 0.00 24.34
C ASP A 112 -3.57 -0.81 23.30
N ALA A 113 -4.56 -0.19 22.65
CA ALA A 113 -5.34 -0.81 21.56
C ALA A 113 -4.51 -1.14 20.31
N TRP A 114 -3.36 -0.48 20.11
CA TRP A 114 -2.45 -0.75 19.02
C TRP A 114 -1.49 -1.90 19.33
N ILE A 115 -1.37 -2.30 20.59
CA ILE A 115 -0.47 -3.37 21.02
C ILE A 115 -1.24 -4.69 21.06
N ASP A 116 -0.62 -5.75 20.56
CA ASP A 116 -1.14 -7.10 20.76
C ASP A 116 -1.00 -7.50 22.24
N GLN A 117 -2.14 -7.59 22.91
CA GLN A 117 -2.21 -7.87 24.34
C GLN A 117 -1.64 -9.23 24.72
N ALA A 118 -1.68 -10.22 23.81
CA ALA A 118 -1.07 -11.53 24.05
C ALA A 118 0.47 -11.45 24.16
N ARG A 119 1.08 -10.41 23.58
CA ARG A 119 2.53 -10.18 23.51
C ARG A 119 2.96 -8.85 24.14
N ALA A 120 2.07 -8.16 24.87
CA ALA A 120 2.35 -6.84 25.45
C ALA A 120 3.49 -6.85 26.50
N HIS A 121 3.81 -8.03 27.04
CA HIS A 121 4.93 -8.24 27.96
C HIS A 121 6.27 -8.46 27.27
N ILE A 122 6.32 -8.51 25.93
CA ILE A 122 7.51 -8.82 25.14
C ILE A 122 7.96 -7.56 24.38
N GLY A 123 9.26 -7.24 24.49
CA GLY A 123 9.97 -6.35 23.58
C GLY A 123 10.75 -7.17 22.54
N PHE A 124 10.81 -6.68 21.29
CA PHE A 124 11.44 -7.39 20.17
C PHE A 124 12.77 -6.76 19.72
N ASP A 125 13.40 -6.00 20.61
CA ASP A 125 14.72 -5.40 20.45
C ASP A 125 15.71 -5.87 21.53
N ALA A 126 16.97 -5.41 21.45
CA ALA A 126 18.01 -5.83 22.38
C ALA A 126 17.68 -5.47 23.85
N ASN A 127 16.98 -4.35 24.06
CA ASN A 127 16.50 -3.93 25.37
C ASN A 127 15.01 -4.26 25.53
N THR A 128 14.72 -5.55 25.69
CA THR A 128 13.35 -6.08 25.80
C THR A 128 12.55 -5.45 26.95
N ALA A 129 13.22 -5.03 28.03
CA ALA A 129 12.60 -4.37 29.18
C ALA A 129 12.00 -2.99 28.81
N SER A 130 12.62 -2.27 27.88
CA SER A 130 12.13 -0.97 27.40
C SER A 130 10.85 -1.08 26.59
N LYS A 131 10.58 -2.25 26.00
CA LYS A 131 9.44 -2.51 25.11
C LYS A 131 9.28 -1.40 24.05
N ARG A 132 10.40 -0.93 23.51
CA ARG A 132 10.40 0.08 22.43
C ARG A 132 9.70 -0.47 21.21
N TRP A 133 10.07 -1.67 20.78
CA TRP A 133 9.46 -2.37 19.66
C TRP A 133 8.55 -3.48 20.16
N GLN A 134 7.25 -3.39 19.86
CA GLN A 134 6.22 -4.35 20.28
C GLN A 134 5.42 -4.87 19.10
N ALA A 135 4.73 -6.00 19.31
CA ALA A 135 3.80 -6.56 18.34
C ALA A 135 2.54 -5.68 18.20
N PRO A 136 2.14 -5.32 16.97
CA PRO A 136 0.89 -4.62 16.74
C PRO A 136 -0.32 -5.55 16.91
N SER A 137 -1.43 -4.99 17.38
CA SER A 137 -2.72 -5.67 17.40
C SER A 137 -3.23 -5.90 15.97
N LEU A 138 -4.13 -6.87 15.79
CA LEU A 138 -4.77 -7.09 14.49
C LEU A 138 -5.50 -5.83 13.99
N ASN A 139 -6.06 -5.02 14.90
CA ASN A 139 -6.72 -3.76 14.52
C ASN A 139 -5.71 -2.72 14.03
N ALA A 140 -4.54 -2.61 14.64
CA ALA A 140 -3.47 -1.75 14.13
C ALA A 140 -3.01 -2.18 12.73
N ILE A 141 -2.86 -3.49 12.50
CA ILE A 141 -2.53 -4.02 11.18
C ILE A 141 -3.63 -3.71 10.17
N LYS A 142 -4.91 -3.93 10.51
CA LYS A 142 -6.05 -3.55 9.67
C LYS A 142 -6.00 -2.07 9.31
N TYR A 143 -5.75 -1.20 10.28
CA TYR A 143 -5.66 0.24 10.02
C TYR A 143 -4.52 0.59 9.04
N MET A 144 -3.34 0.02 9.22
CA MET A 144 -2.17 0.27 8.37
C MET A 144 -2.26 -0.39 6.98
N MET A 145 -3.03 -1.47 6.84
CA MET A 145 -3.22 -2.13 5.53
C MET A 145 -4.42 -1.58 4.74
N ASP A 146 -5.27 -0.77 5.36
CA ASP A 146 -6.46 -0.24 4.69
C ASP A 146 -6.07 0.90 3.74
N PRO A 147 -6.23 0.74 2.41
CA PRO A 147 -5.84 1.78 1.46
C PRO A 147 -6.60 3.09 1.68
N ARG A 148 -7.80 3.05 2.27
CA ARG A 148 -8.62 4.25 2.54
C ARG A 148 -7.93 5.22 3.49
N THR A 149 -7.04 4.74 4.35
CA THR A 149 -6.22 5.55 5.26
C THR A 149 -5.24 6.46 4.49
N TYR A 150 -4.79 6.01 3.31
CA TYR A 150 -3.77 6.68 2.51
C TYR A 150 -4.32 7.42 1.29
N LEU A 151 -5.55 7.11 0.84
CA LEU A 151 -6.23 7.83 -0.24
C LEU A 151 -6.69 9.25 0.23
N ASN A 152 -5.72 10.13 0.37
CA ASN A 152 -5.84 11.56 0.66
C ASN A 152 -4.62 12.32 0.10
N GLU A 153 -4.70 13.64 0.02
CA GLU A 153 -3.68 14.52 -0.59
C GLU A 153 -2.25 14.31 -0.08
N ASN A 154 -2.10 13.94 1.19
CA ASN A 154 -0.79 13.86 1.84
C ASN A 154 -0.18 12.46 1.70
N ASN A 155 -1.01 11.42 1.70
CA ASN A 155 -0.55 10.04 1.85
C ASN A 155 -0.68 9.21 0.56
N ILE A 156 -1.28 9.77 -0.49
CA ILE A 156 -1.56 9.06 -1.75
C ILE A 156 -0.29 8.55 -2.44
N PHE A 157 0.83 9.22 -2.26
CA PHE A 157 2.12 8.87 -2.88
C PHE A 157 2.69 7.53 -2.40
N THR A 158 2.17 6.96 -1.31
CA THR A 158 2.45 5.56 -0.93
C THR A 158 2.08 4.56 -2.03
N PHE A 159 1.13 4.91 -2.91
CA PHE A 159 0.72 4.09 -4.06
C PHE A 159 1.29 4.58 -5.39
N MET A 160 2.20 5.56 -5.38
CA MET A 160 2.82 6.03 -6.61
C MET A 160 3.63 4.92 -7.26
N SER A 161 3.38 4.65 -8.54
CA SER A 161 4.24 3.74 -9.31
C SER A 161 5.67 4.25 -9.27
N LEU A 162 6.59 3.37 -8.89
CA LEU A 162 8.02 3.66 -8.90
C LEU A 162 8.64 3.47 -10.29
N GLN A 163 7.91 2.96 -11.28
CA GLN A 163 8.40 2.78 -12.65
C GLN A 163 7.79 3.81 -13.60
N GLY A 164 8.57 4.29 -14.58
CA GLY A 164 8.09 5.16 -15.66
C GLY A 164 7.51 6.52 -15.23
N SER A 165 7.75 6.96 -13.99
CA SER A 165 7.15 8.15 -13.38
C SER A 165 7.91 9.45 -13.67
N ASN A 166 9.13 9.37 -14.19
CA ASN A 166 10.00 10.52 -14.44
C ASN A 166 9.52 11.37 -15.63
N LYS A 167 8.62 12.32 -15.34
CA LYS A 167 7.99 13.22 -16.32
C LYS A 167 8.66 14.59 -16.47
N PHE A 168 9.75 14.83 -15.74
CA PHE A 168 10.45 16.12 -15.76
C PHE A 168 11.53 16.17 -16.85
N SER A 169 11.85 17.37 -17.33
CA SER A 169 13.03 17.57 -18.17
C SER A 169 14.30 17.24 -17.37
N GLU A 170 15.39 16.90 -18.05
CA GLU A 170 16.67 16.59 -17.40
C GLU A 170 17.12 17.67 -16.41
N ALA A 171 17.07 18.95 -16.82
CA ALA A 171 17.44 20.07 -15.96
C ALA A 171 16.57 20.12 -14.70
N ARG A 172 15.25 19.97 -14.84
CA ARG A 172 14.33 19.99 -13.69
C ARG A 172 14.50 18.76 -12.80
N SER A 173 14.74 17.59 -13.37
CA SER A 173 15.07 16.37 -12.62
C SER A 173 16.31 16.58 -11.75
N LYS A 174 17.40 17.10 -12.33
CA LYS A 174 18.65 17.35 -11.61
C LYS A 174 18.47 18.38 -10.50
N GLU A 175 17.71 19.45 -10.74
CA GLU A 175 17.37 20.45 -9.73
C GLU A 175 16.61 19.84 -8.53
N ILE A 176 15.59 19.01 -8.80
CA ILE A 176 14.82 18.31 -7.76
C ILE A 176 15.74 17.41 -6.93
N VAL A 177 16.60 16.61 -7.57
CA VAL A 177 17.51 15.72 -6.84
C VAL A 177 18.51 16.51 -6.02
N ALA A 178 19.08 17.58 -6.57
CA ALA A 178 20.00 18.44 -5.84
C ALA A 178 19.33 19.01 -4.59
N SER A 179 18.06 19.41 -4.67
CA SER A 179 17.28 19.85 -3.51
C SER A 179 17.07 18.75 -2.46
N VAL A 180 16.73 17.53 -2.89
CA VAL A 180 16.54 16.39 -1.96
C VAL A 180 17.85 16.05 -1.25
N LEU A 181 18.96 16.00 -1.99
CA LEU A 181 20.27 15.60 -1.47
C LEU A 181 21.05 16.75 -0.81
N ALA A 182 20.53 17.97 -0.83
CA ALA A 182 21.17 19.12 -0.18
C ALA A 182 21.44 18.84 1.31
N GLY A 183 22.65 19.17 1.75
CA GLY A 183 23.10 18.95 3.13
C GLY A 183 23.39 17.48 3.48
N THR A 184 23.28 16.55 2.53
CA THR A 184 23.71 15.16 2.69
C THR A 184 25.08 14.95 2.08
N LYS A 185 25.75 13.86 2.44
CA LYS A 185 27.01 13.44 1.78
C LYS A 185 26.85 13.04 0.31
N ASN A 186 25.61 12.95 -0.16
CA ASN A 186 25.26 12.63 -1.54
C ASN A 186 24.98 13.90 -2.37
N ALA A 187 25.18 15.10 -1.81
CA ALA A 187 25.10 16.35 -2.56
C ALA A 187 26.04 16.35 -3.78
N GLY A 188 25.60 16.92 -4.91
CA GLY A 188 26.35 16.93 -6.18
C GLY A 188 26.24 15.65 -7.01
N ARG A 189 25.46 14.66 -6.56
CA ARG A 189 25.25 13.39 -7.29
C ARG A 189 24.02 13.38 -8.19
N GLU A 190 23.36 14.52 -8.40
CA GLU A 190 22.13 14.62 -9.20
C GLU A 190 22.27 14.06 -10.62
N GLY A 191 23.44 14.22 -11.25
CA GLY A 191 23.70 13.63 -12.56
C GLY A 191 23.71 12.10 -12.55
N ALA A 192 24.34 11.50 -11.53
CA ALA A 192 24.38 10.05 -11.38
C ALA A 192 22.99 9.47 -11.08
N VAL A 193 22.25 10.11 -10.16
CA VAL A 193 20.88 9.69 -9.82
C VAL A 193 19.97 9.81 -11.04
N TYR A 194 20.06 10.90 -11.80
CA TYR A 194 19.32 11.06 -13.04
C TYR A 194 19.60 9.94 -14.04
N ASN A 195 20.87 9.66 -14.32
CA ASN A 195 21.25 8.61 -15.27
C ASN A 195 20.78 7.22 -14.82
N VAL A 196 21.01 6.85 -13.56
CA VAL A 196 20.60 5.55 -13.02
C VAL A 196 19.08 5.39 -13.04
N SER A 197 18.33 6.43 -12.63
CA SER A 197 16.86 6.39 -12.64
C SER A 197 16.28 6.02 -14.01
N ARG A 198 16.96 6.43 -15.08
CA ARG A 198 16.60 6.14 -16.47
C ARG A 198 17.06 4.76 -16.92
N GLU A 199 18.27 4.37 -16.51
CA GLU A 199 18.86 3.07 -16.84
C GLU A 199 18.06 1.90 -16.24
N VAL A 200 17.63 2.04 -14.98
CA VAL A 200 16.92 0.97 -14.26
C VAL A 200 15.40 1.16 -14.22
N ASP A 201 14.89 2.20 -14.89
CA ASP A 201 13.47 2.60 -14.90
C ASP A 201 12.84 2.70 -13.49
N ILE A 202 13.46 3.50 -12.63
CA ILE A 202 12.97 3.80 -11.28
C ILE A 202 12.73 5.31 -11.14
N ASP A 203 11.71 5.67 -10.38
CA ASP A 203 11.37 7.03 -10.00
C ASP A 203 12.57 7.75 -9.38
N LEU A 204 12.82 8.95 -9.87
CA LEU A 204 13.96 9.77 -9.48
C LEU A 204 13.89 10.17 -7.99
N LEU A 205 12.69 10.49 -7.50
CA LEU A 205 12.50 10.86 -6.10
C LEU A 205 12.66 9.66 -5.19
N GLU A 206 12.22 8.46 -5.60
CA GLU A 206 12.49 7.23 -4.85
C GLU A 206 13.99 7.00 -4.66
N LEU A 207 14.79 7.07 -5.73
CA LEU A 207 16.24 6.92 -5.61
C LEU A 207 16.87 8.03 -4.74
N ALA A 208 16.49 9.29 -4.96
CA ALA A 208 17.04 10.41 -4.22
C ALA A 208 16.67 10.36 -2.72
N THR A 209 15.43 10.01 -2.38
CA THR A 209 14.98 9.89 -0.99
C THR A 209 15.60 8.70 -0.28
N LYS A 210 15.77 7.56 -0.95
CA LYS A 210 16.54 6.42 -0.42
C LYS A 210 17.98 6.79 -0.15
N LEU A 211 18.64 7.49 -1.07
CA LEU A 211 20.00 8.01 -0.86
C LEU A 211 20.09 8.97 0.33
N LYS A 212 19.08 9.82 0.52
CA LYS A 212 19.01 10.73 1.67
C LYS A 212 18.83 9.96 2.98
N GLN A 213 17.91 9.00 2.99
CA GLN A 213 17.54 8.23 4.17
C GLN A 213 18.67 7.30 4.63
N GLU A 214 19.20 6.50 3.71
CA GLU A 214 20.23 5.51 4.03
C GLU A 214 21.56 6.20 4.30
N GLY A 215 21.82 7.32 3.61
CA GLY A 215 22.97 8.17 3.86
C GLY A 215 24.31 7.48 3.71
N GLY A 216 24.37 6.23 3.23
CA GLY A 216 25.53 5.34 3.03
C GLY A 216 26.54 5.19 4.18
N LEU A 217 27.50 4.29 4.01
CA LEU A 217 28.70 4.20 4.87
C LEU A 217 29.92 4.81 4.15
N GLU A 218 30.79 5.48 4.89
CA GLU A 218 32.10 5.88 4.36
C GLU A 218 33.02 4.65 4.26
N PRO A 219 33.93 4.63 3.28
CA PRO A 219 35.07 3.72 3.25
C PRO A 219 35.73 3.64 4.64
N GLN A 220 35.77 2.44 5.22
CA GLN A 220 36.51 2.17 6.45
C GLN A 220 37.73 1.30 6.13
N LEU A 221 38.80 1.46 6.92
CA LEU A 221 39.96 0.57 6.93
C LEU A 221 40.70 0.44 5.57
N GLY A 222 40.71 1.49 4.76
CA GLY A 222 41.44 1.51 3.48
C GLY A 222 40.74 0.77 2.33
N ILE A 223 39.51 0.31 2.53
CA ILE A 223 38.69 -0.29 1.48
C ILE A 223 37.90 0.81 0.76
N ASN A 224 38.23 1.11 -0.49
CA ASN A 224 37.49 2.04 -1.35
C ASN A 224 36.18 1.42 -1.87
N ALA A 225 35.29 1.02 -0.96
CA ALA A 225 33.94 0.57 -1.29
C ALA A 225 32.92 1.59 -0.80
N TYR A 226 32.03 2.02 -1.69
CA TYR A 226 30.97 2.98 -1.37
C TYR A 226 29.62 2.27 -1.49
N ASN A 227 28.86 2.27 -0.38
CA ASN A 227 27.52 1.68 -0.31
C ASN A 227 26.49 2.78 -0.04
N PRO A 228 26.00 3.49 -1.08
CA PRO A 228 25.12 4.65 -0.94
C PRO A 228 23.75 4.33 -0.34
N LEU A 229 23.29 3.09 -0.54
CA LEU A 229 21.96 2.59 -0.17
C LEU A 229 21.99 1.62 1.01
N ASN A 230 23.16 1.49 1.66
CA ASN A 230 23.35 0.65 2.83
C ASN A 230 22.91 -0.83 2.63
N ILE A 231 22.99 -1.33 1.40
CA ILE A 231 22.53 -2.68 1.04
C ILE A 231 23.39 -3.70 1.80
N GLY A 232 22.74 -4.59 2.55
CA GLY A 232 23.40 -5.64 3.33
C GLY A 232 24.08 -5.17 4.61
N ALA A 233 23.97 -3.89 4.97
CA ALA A 233 24.51 -3.41 6.23
C ALA A 233 23.64 -3.87 7.42
N THR A 234 24.31 -4.26 8.50
CA THR A 234 23.66 -4.62 9.77
C THR A 234 23.95 -3.53 10.80
N GLY A 235 22.94 -3.11 11.55
CA GLY A 235 23.16 -2.23 12.70
C GLY A 235 24.13 -2.86 13.69
N HIS A 236 25.10 -2.09 14.18
CA HIS A 236 25.97 -2.55 15.26
C HIS A 236 25.14 -2.82 16.52
N ARG A 237 25.10 -4.09 16.93
CA ARG A 237 24.66 -4.47 18.26
C ARG A 237 25.82 -4.17 19.20
N ASN A 238 25.77 -3.01 19.85
CA ASN A 238 26.57 -2.79 21.05
C ASN A 238 26.04 -3.66 22.18
#